data_AF-A0A8K0K7C3-F1
#
_entry.id   AF-A0A8K0K7C3-F1
#
_cell.length_a   1.000
_cell.length_b   1.000
_cell.length_c   1.000
_cell.angle_alpha   90.00
_cell.angle_beta   90.00
_cell.angle_gamma   90.00
#
_symmetry.space_group_name_H-M   'P 1'
#
loop_
_entity.id
_entity.type
_entity.pdbx_description
1 polymer ?
#
loop_
_entity_poly.entity_id
_entity_poly.type
_entity_poly.pdbx_seq_one_letter_code
_entity_poly.pdbx_strand_id
1 'polypeptide(L)'
;MIIYMIFVVLLALKKGIFQFRPGEIYFLICSVCAVGVLECLPLAAAYGLDEIYRKSLKWITKYFIRIWPSKAFAALPRELIDKCYHQHVVHMSVENILDTVMCCDKLLATLPNVRWAEPVFGITSQLLEAAVKFIADNFSGVVLSDKFQSLGKELSWNISRLEESI
;
A
#
# COMPACT_ATOMS: atom_id res chain seq x y z
N MET A 1 3.75 -28.67 -10.24
CA MET A 1 4.14 -27.37 -9.64
C MET A 1 4.45 -26.32 -10.71
N ILE A 2 5.34 -26.58 -11.67
CA ILE A 2 5.66 -25.68 -12.81
C ILE A 2 4.44 -25.45 -13.74
N ILE A 3 3.59 -26.45 -13.95
CA ILE A 3 2.35 -26.31 -14.73
C ILE A 3 1.36 -25.36 -14.02
N TYR A 4 1.26 -25.40 -12.69
CA TYR A 4 0.42 -24.47 -11.92
C TYR A 4 0.96 -23.04 -11.97
N MET A 5 2.28 -22.84 -11.94
CA MET A 5 2.93 -21.53 -12.15
C MET A 5 2.56 -20.92 -13.50
N ILE A 6 2.75 -21.70 -14.57
CA ILE A 6 2.43 -21.29 -15.93
C ILE A 6 0.93 -21.04 -16.06
N PHE A 7 0.08 -21.87 -15.44
CA PHE A 7 -1.36 -21.71 -15.47
C PHE A 7 -1.83 -20.48 -14.70
N VAL A 8 -1.25 -20.15 -13.54
CA VAL A 8 -1.58 -18.93 -12.77
C VAL A 8 -1.14 -17.68 -13.50
N VAL A 9 0.07 -17.66 -14.08
CA VAL A 9 0.56 -16.53 -14.89
C VAL A 9 -0.26 -16.38 -16.18
N LEU A 10 -0.60 -17.48 -16.87
CA LEU A 10 -1.48 -17.47 -18.05
C LEU A 10 -2.94 -17.12 -17.72
N LEU A 11 -3.46 -17.55 -16.56
CA LEU A 11 -4.79 -17.13 -16.09
C LEU A 11 -4.79 -15.65 -15.74
N ALA A 12 -3.72 -15.15 -15.11
CA ALA A 12 -3.57 -13.74 -14.77
C ALA A 12 -3.47 -12.88 -16.03
N LEU A 13 -2.81 -13.37 -17.09
CA LEU A 13 -2.82 -12.76 -18.42
C LEU A 13 -4.22 -12.84 -19.07
N LYS A 14 -4.89 -14.00 -19.05
CA LYS A 14 -6.26 -14.17 -19.62
C LYS A 14 -7.35 -13.40 -18.87
N LYS A 15 -7.19 -13.16 -17.57
CA LYS A 15 -8.14 -12.43 -16.72
C LYS A 15 -7.86 -10.93 -16.64
N GLY A 16 -6.87 -10.42 -17.37
CA GLY A 16 -6.51 -8.99 -17.36
C GLY A 16 -5.93 -8.49 -16.03
N ILE A 17 -5.32 -9.37 -15.23
CA ILE A 17 -4.58 -8.99 -14.02
C ILE A 17 -3.29 -8.25 -14.41
N PHE A 18 -2.72 -8.66 -15.54
CA PHE A 18 -1.55 -8.06 -16.17
C PHE A 18 -1.92 -7.44 -17.52
N GLN A 19 -1.45 -6.23 -17.78
CA GLN A 19 -1.41 -5.68 -19.14
C GLN A 19 0.03 -5.78 -19.67
N PHE A 20 0.21 -6.44 -20.81
CA PHE A 20 1.49 -6.52 -21.51
C PHE A 20 1.53 -5.43 -22.59
N ARG A 21 2.36 -4.40 -22.39
CA ARG A 21 2.85 -3.56 -23.50
C ARG A 21 4.21 -4.13 -23.93
N PRO A 22 4.69 -3.89 -25.17
CA PRO A 22 5.95 -4.47 -25.64
C PRO A 22 7.09 -4.19 -24.65
N GLY A 23 7.48 -5.23 -23.87
CA GLY A 23 8.55 -5.19 -22.88
C GLY A 23 8.16 -4.90 -21.42
N GLU A 24 6.90 -4.56 -21.08
CA GLU A 24 6.53 -4.17 -19.71
C GLU A 24 5.21 -4.77 -19.18
N ILE A 25 5.29 -5.40 -18.00
CA ILE A 25 4.15 -5.89 -17.19
C ILE A 25 3.64 -4.81 -16.23
N TYR A 26 2.33 -4.50 -16.28
CA TYR A 26 1.63 -3.63 -15.32
C TYR A 26 0.45 -4.34 -14.65
N PHE A 27 0.17 -3.97 -13.39
CA PHE A 27 -0.95 -4.48 -12.62
C PHE A 27 -2.14 -3.50 -12.65
N LEU A 28 -3.31 -4.00 -13.02
CA LEU A 28 -4.56 -3.24 -13.04
C LEU A 28 -5.20 -3.14 -11.65
N ILE A 29 -5.93 -2.06 -11.39
CA ILE A 29 -6.58 -1.82 -10.10
C ILE A 29 -7.97 -2.49 -10.11
N CYS A 30 -8.01 -3.80 -9.91
CA CYS A 30 -9.26 -4.56 -9.82
C CYS A 30 -9.26 -5.52 -8.61
N SER A 31 -10.42 -5.95 -8.12
CA SER A 31 -10.51 -6.88 -6.97
C SER A 31 -9.84 -8.23 -7.27
N VAL A 32 -9.95 -8.71 -8.51
CA VAL A 32 -9.27 -9.92 -8.99
C VAL A 32 -7.75 -9.73 -9.02
N CYS A 33 -7.30 -8.52 -9.37
CA CYS A 33 -5.90 -8.16 -9.50
C CYS A 33 -5.23 -8.09 -8.12
N ALA A 34 -5.93 -7.55 -7.12
CA ALA A 34 -5.47 -7.52 -5.73
C ALA A 34 -5.16 -8.92 -5.19
N VAL A 35 -6.07 -9.88 -5.38
CA VAL A 35 -5.86 -11.28 -4.97
C VAL A 35 -4.73 -11.91 -5.79
N GLY A 36 -4.72 -11.72 -7.11
CA GLY A 36 -3.70 -12.28 -7.99
C GLY A 36 -2.28 -11.80 -7.67
N VAL A 37 -2.09 -10.52 -7.33
CA VAL A 37 -0.77 -9.99 -6.92
C VAL A 37 -0.31 -10.65 -5.62
N LEU A 38 -1.20 -10.81 -4.65
CA LEU A 38 -0.89 -11.41 -3.36
C LEU A 38 -0.57 -12.90 -3.47
N GLU A 39 -1.26 -13.63 -4.34
CA GLU A 39 -0.93 -15.03 -4.63
C GLU A 39 0.38 -15.15 -5.41
N CYS A 40 0.66 -14.21 -6.32
CA CYS A 40 1.86 -14.22 -7.15
C CYS A 40 3.12 -13.83 -6.37
N LEU A 41 3.03 -13.02 -5.31
CA LEU A 41 4.19 -12.53 -4.57
C LEU A 41 5.02 -13.66 -3.90
N PRO A 42 4.44 -14.59 -3.12
CA PRO A 42 5.18 -15.72 -2.54
C PRO A 42 5.78 -16.65 -3.61
N LEU A 43 5.03 -16.82 -4.70
CA LEU A 43 5.45 -17.60 -5.86
C LEU A 43 6.69 -16.95 -6.50
N ALA A 44 6.64 -15.65 -6.80
CA ALA A 44 7.77 -14.94 -7.36
C ALA A 44 9.01 -15.00 -6.46
N ALA A 45 8.84 -14.88 -5.14
CA ALA A 45 9.93 -15.02 -4.17
C ALA A 45 10.53 -16.43 -4.16
N ALA A 46 9.70 -17.48 -4.16
CA ALA A 46 10.15 -18.87 -4.08
C ALA A 46 10.89 -19.36 -5.34
N TYR A 47 10.56 -18.80 -6.51
CA TYR A 47 11.15 -19.21 -7.80
C TYR A 47 12.18 -18.21 -8.36
N GLY A 48 12.56 -17.16 -7.61
CA GLY A 48 13.54 -16.17 -8.06
C GLY A 48 13.07 -15.32 -9.24
N LEU A 49 11.77 -15.02 -9.32
CA LEU A 49 11.19 -14.17 -10.38
C LEU A 49 11.27 -12.69 -9.98
N ASP A 50 12.49 -12.16 -9.94
CA ASP A 50 12.80 -10.86 -9.33
C ASP A 50 12.02 -9.68 -9.90
N GLU A 51 11.79 -9.66 -11.22
CA GLU A 51 11.03 -8.58 -11.86
C GLU A 51 9.59 -8.55 -11.37
N ILE A 52 8.94 -9.72 -11.32
CA ILE A 52 7.56 -9.87 -10.87
C ILE A 52 7.46 -9.58 -9.39
N TYR A 53 8.40 -10.10 -8.59
CA TYR A 53 8.49 -9.85 -7.16
C TYR A 53 8.57 -8.34 -6.86
N ARG A 54 9.52 -7.65 -7.48
CA ARG A 54 9.72 -6.19 -7.29
C ARG A 54 8.52 -5.38 -7.75
N LYS A 55 7.94 -5.71 -8.90
CA LYS A 55 6.72 -5.03 -9.39
C LYS A 55 5.54 -5.26 -8.44
N SER A 56 5.40 -6.47 -7.90
CA SER A 56 4.34 -6.82 -6.95
C SER A 56 4.46 -6.01 -5.67
N LEU A 57 5.66 -5.94 -5.09
CA LEU A 57 5.93 -5.10 -3.91
C LEU A 57 5.58 -3.64 -4.17
N LYS A 58 6.07 -3.06 -5.26
CA LYS A 58 5.77 -1.65 -5.62
C LYS A 58 4.27 -1.40 -5.78
N TRP A 59 3.54 -2.36 -6.36
CA TRP A 59 2.10 -2.23 -6.55
C TRP A 59 1.33 -2.34 -5.23
N ILE A 60 1.69 -3.29 -4.36
CA ILE A 60 1.12 -3.45 -3.02
C ILE A 60 1.33 -2.17 -2.21
N THR A 61 2.55 -1.63 -2.19
CA THR A 61 2.89 -0.37 -1.53
C THR A 61 2.04 0.79 -2.06
N LYS A 62 1.88 0.91 -3.39
CA LYS A 62 1.07 1.99 -3.99
C LYS A 62 -0.40 1.94 -3.60
N TYR A 63 -0.97 0.75 -3.41
CA TYR A 63 -2.41 0.57 -3.12
C TYR A 63 -2.68 -0.01 -1.73
N PHE A 64 -1.75 0.18 -0.79
CA PHE A 64 -1.76 -0.50 0.51
C PHE A 64 -3.08 -0.34 1.27
N ILE A 65 -3.70 0.86 1.23
CA ILE A 65 -5.00 1.17 1.85
C ILE A 65 -6.13 0.21 1.43
N ARG A 66 -6.04 -0.40 0.24
CA ARG A 66 -7.01 -1.39 -0.26
C ARG A 66 -6.54 -2.83 -0.07
N ILE A 67 -5.22 -3.05 -0.06
CA ILE A 67 -4.62 -4.38 -0.09
C ILE A 67 -4.40 -4.93 1.32
N TRP A 68 -3.84 -4.12 2.20
CA TRP A 68 -3.53 -4.50 3.57
C TRP A 68 -4.74 -4.97 4.39
N PRO A 69 -5.93 -4.34 4.33
CA PRO A 69 -7.08 -4.82 5.10
C PRO A 69 -7.70 -6.12 4.56
N SER A 70 -7.12 -6.74 3.54
CA SER A 70 -7.60 -8.01 3.01
C SER A 70 -7.09 -9.22 3.81
N LYS A 71 -7.94 -10.25 3.94
CA LYS A 71 -7.52 -11.55 4.50
C LYS A 71 -6.37 -12.19 3.73
N ALA A 72 -6.32 -11.98 2.41
CA ALA A 72 -5.27 -12.52 1.56
C ALA A 72 -3.89 -11.94 1.91
N PHE A 73 -3.82 -10.64 2.21
CA PHE A 73 -2.57 -10.01 2.67
C PHE A 73 -2.17 -10.50 4.06
N ALA A 74 -3.12 -10.57 5.00
CA ALA A 74 -2.86 -11.08 6.34
C ALA A 74 -2.42 -12.55 6.40
N ALA A 75 -2.77 -13.33 5.37
CA ALA A 75 -2.38 -14.74 5.23
C ALA A 75 -0.99 -14.94 4.61
N LEU A 76 -0.33 -13.87 4.15
CA LEU A 76 1.02 -13.96 3.60
C LEU A 76 2.03 -14.39 4.69
N PRO A 77 3.11 -15.11 4.31
CA PRO A 77 4.27 -15.31 5.16
C PRO A 77 4.75 -13.98 5.75
N ARG A 78 5.06 -13.96 7.05
CA ARG A 78 5.46 -12.74 7.77
C ARG A 78 6.62 -12.01 7.10
N GLU A 79 7.60 -12.76 6.60
CA GLU A 79 8.73 -12.18 5.86
C GLU A 79 8.27 -11.33 4.66
N LEU A 80 7.25 -11.75 3.92
CA LEU A 80 6.74 -11.00 2.77
C LEU A 80 5.93 -9.77 3.20
N ILE A 81 5.18 -9.86 4.31
CA ILE A 81 4.52 -8.71 4.91
C ILE A 81 5.58 -7.67 5.31
N ASP A 82 6.64 -8.11 5.98
CA ASP A 82 7.75 -7.26 6.40
C ASP A 82 8.43 -6.62 5.18
N LYS A 83 8.62 -7.35 4.07
CA LYS A 83 9.15 -6.78 2.82
C LYS A 83 8.22 -5.72 2.22
N CYS A 84 6.90 -5.90 2.27
CA CYS A 84 5.94 -4.89 1.83
C CYS A 84 6.01 -3.62 2.69
N TYR A 85 6.14 -3.79 4.00
CA TYR A 85 6.35 -2.69 4.95
C TYR A 85 7.65 -1.93 4.66
N HIS A 86 8.78 -2.63 4.57
CA HIS A 86 10.08 -2.00 4.28
C HIS A 86 10.07 -1.26 2.95
N GLN A 87 9.44 -1.84 1.92
CA GLN A 87 9.28 -1.19 0.63
C GLN A 87 8.53 0.15 0.75
N HIS A 88 7.52 0.23 1.62
CA HIS A 88 6.83 1.50 1.88
C HIS A 88 7.73 2.51 2.58
N VAL A 89 8.42 2.08 3.64
CA VAL A 89 9.30 2.93 4.44
C VAL A 89 10.41 3.56 3.60
N VAL A 90 11.10 2.78 2.76
CA VAL A 90 12.23 3.30 1.96
C VAL A 90 11.80 4.23 0.82
N HIS A 91 10.51 4.23 0.45
CA HIS A 91 9.96 5.12 -0.56
C HIS A 91 9.15 6.29 0.03
N MET A 92 9.18 6.46 1.37
CA MET A 92 8.60 7.65 2.00
C MET A 92 9.35 8.91 1.57
N SER A 93 8.61 9.95 1.26
CA SER A 93 9.13 11.25 0.87
C SER A 93 8.25 12.36 1.40
N VAL A 94 8.79 13.59 1.45
CA VAL A 94 8.04 14.80 1.82
C VAL A 94 6.74 14.95 1.02
N GLU A 95 6.73 14.49 -0.24
CA GLU A 95 5.56 14.54 -1.10
C GLU A 95 4.49 13.51 -0.75
N ASN A 96 4.81 12.35 -0.16
CA ASN A 96 3.84 11.27 0.05
C ASN A 96 3.56 10.96 1.53
N ILE A 97 4.27 11.61 2.43
CA ILE A 97 4.23 11.30 3.86
C ILE A 97 2.88 11.63 4.49
N LEU A 98 2.27 12.76 4.12
CA LEU A 98 0.95 13.15 4.63
C LEU A 98 -0.13 12.17 4.19
N ASP A 99 -0.11 11.77 2.92
CA ASP A 99 -1.02 10.74 2.39
C ASP A 99 -0.83 9.41 3.12
N THR A 100 0.43 9.05 3.41
CA THR A 100 0.76 7.83 4.15
C THR A 100 0.17 7.84 5.56
N VAL A 101 0.33 8.94 6.32
CA VAL A 101 -0.24 9.08 7.67
C VAL A 101 -1.76 8.99 7.64
N MET A 102 -2.42 9.76 6.77
CA MET A 102 -3.88 9.77 6.65
C MET A 102 -4.44 8.40 6.23
N CYS A 103 -3.75 7.70 5.32
CA CYS A 103 -4.13 6.35 4.93
C CYS A 103 -3.90 5.34 6.07
N CYS A 104 -2.84 5.46 6.87
CA CYS A 104 -2.62 4.59 8.03
C CYS A 104 -3.73 4.77 9.07
N ASP A 105 -4.10 6.02 9.39
CA ASP A 105 -5.19 6.32 10.33
C ASP A 105 -6.53 5.74 9.85
N LYS A 106 -6.88 5.99 8.58
CA LYS A 106 -8.06 5.40 7.96
C LYS A 106 -8.02 3.87 7.96
N LEU A 107 -6.87 3.27 7.69
CA LEU A 107 -6.70 1.82 7.69
C LEU A 107 -6.96 1.25 9.09
N LEU A 108 -6.33 1.80 10.12
CA LEU A 108 -6.53 1.41 11.51
C LEU A 108 -8.00 1.56 11.95
N ALA A 109 -8.69 2.62 11.52
CA ALA A 109 -10.11 2.83 11.81
C ALA A 109 -11.05 1.84 11.11
N THR A 110 -10.65 1.30 9.95
CA THR A 110 -11.47 0.39 9.13
C THR A 110 -11.24 -1.10 9.40
N LEU A 111 -10.11 -1.44 10.04
CA LEU A 111 -9.77 -2.82 10.32
C LEU A 111 -10.70 -3.43 11.38
N PRO A 112 -11.21 -4.65 11.17
CA PRO A 112 -12.05 -5.31 12.16
C PRO A 112 -11.20 -5.85 13.32
N ASN A 113 -11.69 -5.71 14.56
CA ASN A 113 -11.05 -6.24 15.76
C ASN A 113 -11.18 -7.77 15.87
N VAL A 114 -10.47 -8.49 15.00
CA VAL A 114 -10.52 -9.96 14.89
C VAL A 114 -9.13 -10.53 14.65
N ARG A 115 -8.88 -11.76 15.11
CA ARG A 115 -7.55 -12.39 15.14
C ARG A 115 -6.80 -12.39 13.81
N TRP A 116 -7.49 -12.54 12.68
CA TRP A 116 -6.83 -12.57 11.38
C TRP A 116 -6.27 -11.20 10.98
N ALA A 117 -6.83 -10.09 11.49
CA ALA A 117 -6.40 -8.74 11.15
C ALA A 117 -5.21 -8.25 11.98
N GLU A 118 -4.85 -8.98 13.04
CA GLU A 118 -3.78 -8.61 13.98
C GLU A 118 -2.43 -8.31 13.29
N PRO A 119 -1.95 -9.10 12.32
CA PRO A 119 -0.70 -8.78 11.63
C PRO A 119 -0.80 -7.45 10.87
N VAL A 120 -1.98 -7.15 10.30
CA VAL A 120 -2.20 -5.91 9.55
C VAL A 120 -2.22 -4.71 10.48
N PHE A 121 -2.87 -4.82 11.64
CA PHE A 121 -2.81 -3.80 12.69
C PHE A 121 -1.36 -3.53 13.09
N GLY A 122 -0.62 -4.58 13.44
CA GLY A 122 0.76 -4.46 13.90
C GLY A 122 1.67 -3.74 12.91
N ILE A 123 1.59 -4.07 11.62
CA ILE A 123 2.46 -3.42 10.62
C ILE A 123 1.95 -2.02 10.22
N THR A 124 0.65 -1.77 10.28
CA THR A 124 0.09 -0.42 10.04
C THR A 124 0.48 0.55 11.14
N SER A 125 0.43 0.12 12.40
CA SER A 125 0.89 0.93 13.54
C SER A 125 2.39 1.23 13.45
N GLN A 126 3.21 0.24 13.08
CA GLN A 126 4.64 0.46 12.84
C GLN A 126 4.89 1.45 11.69
N LEU A 127 4.11 1.39 10.61
CA LEU A 127 4.23 2.34 9.51
C LEU A 127 3.86 3.75 9.94
N LEU A 128 2.80 3.90 10.74
CA LEU A 128 2.40 5.19 11.29
C LEU A 128 3.51 5.78 12.17
N GLU A 129 4.11 4.98 13.06
CA GLU A 129 5.22 5.41 13.90
C GLU A 129 6.44 5.85 13.08
N ALA A 130 6.82 5.05 12.07
CA ALA A 130 7.90 5.40 11.16
C ALA A 130 7.61 6.69 10.37
N ALA A 131 6.35 6.89 9.96
CA ALA A 131 5.93 8.08 9.24
C ALA A 131 5.97 9.34 10.11
N VAL A 132 5.50 9.25 11.37
CA VAL A 132 5.59 10.34 12.35
C VAL A 132 7.05 10.71 12.62
N LYS A 133 7.92 9.70 12.76
CA LYS A 133 9.36 9.94 12.90
C LYS A 133 9.95 10.65 11.68
N PHE A 134 9.60 10.22 10.47
CA PHE A 134 10.05 10.88 9.24
C PHE A 134 9.61 12.34 9.18
N ILE A 135 8.35 12.64 9.59
CA ILE A 135 7.85 14.01 9.66
C ILE A 135 8.66 14.82 10.66
N ALA A 136 8.96 14.28 11.85
CA ALA A 136 9.77 14.99 12.84
C ALA A 136 11.16 15.34 12.29
N ASP A 137 11.81 14.40 11.61
CA ASP A 137 13.15 14.57 11.05
C ASP A 137 13.17 15.54 9.84
N ASN A 138 12.06 15.64 9.10
CA ASN A 138 11.94 16.44 7.86
C ASN A 138 10.90 17.57 7.98
N PHE A 139 10.62 18.02 9.21
CA PHE A 139 9.46 18.85 9.51
C PHE A 139 9.38 20.13 8.66
N SER A 140 10.51 20.82 8.48
CA SER A 140 10.59 22.02 7.66
C SER A 140 10.18 21.76 6.20
N GLY A 141 10.65 20.66 5.62
CA GLY A 141 10.28 20.27 4.26
C GLY A 141 8.79 19.92 4.14
N VAL A 142 8.25 19.21 5.13
CA VAL A 142 6.83 18.81 5.15
C VAL A 142 5.91 20.03 5.28
N VAL A 143 6.20 20.94 6.20
CA VAL A 143 5.37 22.14 6.41
C VAL A 143 5.41 23.09 5.22
N LEU A 144 6.56 23.20 4.54
CA LEU A 144 6.71 24.03 3.36
C LEU A 144 6.10 23.40 2.10
N SER A 145 5.80 22.09 2.12
CA SER A 145 5.24 21.39 0.96
C SER A 145 3.86 21.94 0.56
N ASP A 146 3.61 21.99 -0.75
CA ASP A 146 2.30 22.41 -1.31
C ASP A 146 1.15 21.53 -0.79
N LYS A 147 1.43 20.27 -0.46
CA LYS A 147 0.44 19.35 0.12
C LYS A 147 0.02 19.76 1.52
N PHE A 148 0.96 20.17 2.37
CA PHE A 148 0.62 20.68 3.70
C PHE A 148 -0.15 22.00 3.60
N GLN A 149 0.28 22.89 2.72
CA GLN A 149 -0.40 24.17 2.51
C GLN A 149 -1.81 24.01 1.94
N SER A 150 -2.04 23.07 1.02
CA SER A 150 -3.36 22.76 0.49
C SER A 150 -4.27 22.10 1.53
N LEU A 151 -3.74 21.20 2.36
CA LEU A 151 -4.48 20.63 3.49
C LEU A 151 -4.93 21.72 4.47
N GLY A 152 -4.04 22.68 4.79
CA GLY A 152 -4.37 23.84 5.63
C GLY A 152 -5.46 24.73 5.01
N LYS A 153 -5.47 24.89 3.68
CA LYS A 153 -6.53 25.63 2.98
C LYS A 153 -7.87 24.90 3.06
N GLU A 154 -7.93 23.59 2.80
CA GLU A 154 -9.17 22.82 2.96
C GLU A 154 -9.72 22.87 4.39
N LEU A 155 -8.85 22.83 5.41
CA LEU A 155 -9.27 22.99 6.80
C LEU A 155 -9.74 24.43 7.10
N SER A 156 -9.10 25.46 6.53
CA SER A 156 -9.56 26.85 6.69
C SER A 156 -10.95 27.10 6.10
N TRP A 157 -11.28 26.48 4.95
CA TRP A 157 -12.64 26.54 4.38
C TRP A 157 -13.69 25.88 5.28
N ASN A 158 -13.31 24.83 6.02
CA ASN A 158 -14.21 24.20 7.00
C ASN A 158 -14.41 25.06 8.26
N ILE A 159 -13.40 25.84 8.68
CA ILE A 159 -13.54 26.78 9.79
C ILE A 159 -14.47 27.94 9.41
N SER A 160 -14.33 28.52 8.22
CA SER A 160 -15.23 29.60 7.75
C SER A 160 -16.69 29.15 7.65
N ARG A 161 -16.96 27.88 7.31
CA ARG A 161 -18.32 27.30 7.32
C ARG A 161 -18.89 27.06 8.73
N LEU A 162 -18.02 26.82 9.72
CA LEU A 162 -18.44 26.70 11.11
C LEU A 162 -18.80 28.07 11.71
N GLU A 163 -18.14 29.14 11.28
CA GLU A 163 -18.45 30.51 11.71
C GLU A 163 -19.75 31.07 11.10
N GLU A 164 -20.17 30.60 9.92
CA GLU A 164 -21.47 30.96 9.32
C GLU A 164 -22.67 30.21 9.94
N SER A 165 -22.43 29.27 10.86
CA SER A 165 -23.47 28.46 11.52
C SER A 165 -23.79 28.90 12.95
N ILE A 166 -23.29 30.06 13.39
CA ILE A 166 -23.54 30.64 14.73
C ILE A 166 -24.36 31.93 14.60
#